data_AF-A0A536T350-F1
#
_entry.id   AF-A0A536T350-F1
#
_cell.length_a   1.000
_cell.length_b   1.000
_cell.length_c   1.000
_cell.angle_alpha   90.00
_cell.angle_beta   90.00
_cell.angle_gamma   90.00
#
_symmetry.space_group_name_H-M   'P 1'
#
loop_
_entity.id
_entity.type
_entity.pdbx_description
1 polymer ?
#
loop_
_entity_poly.entity_id
_entity_poly.type
_entity_poly.pdbx_seq_one_letter_code
_entity_poly.pdbx_strand_id
1 'polypeptide(L)'
;MNLSVSRLSLLVALALSVPAQAHDTDTPSGPLGKVSFPTSCEPKVQPAFERAVAMLHSFWFSAGEAAFRDVLKADPQCAIATWGIASLLMSNPLAGQGASPKGAEQAQAAIDEGRRIGAKTERERAYIDAVAAYYQDFATRPEKERQAARAKAYEALAQRYPDDDEAQIFSALYTAGTQTQADQTYAAYLKAAAVLEAQFKKYPDHPGVAHYLIHSYD
;
A
#
# COMPACT_ATOMS: atom_id res chain seq x y z
N MET A 1 -67.52 37.25 -15.72
CA MET A 1 -67.52 36.57 -14.41
C MET A 1 -67.38 35.08 -14.69
N ASN A 2 -66.17 34.52 -14.50
CA ASN A 2 -65.87 33.12 -14.15
C ASN A 2 -64.36 32.90 -14.26
N LEU A 3 -63.79 32.51 -13.12
CA LEU A 3 -62.37 32.30 -12.88
C LEU A 3 -61.86 31.07 -13.65
N SER A 4 -60.67 31.16 -14.25
CA SER A 4 -59.87 29.99 -14.57
C SER A 4 -58.62 30.00 -13.68
N VAL A 5 -58.64 29.13 -12.68
CA VAL A 5 -57.55 28.91 -11.72
C VAL A 5 -56.56 27.94 -12.37
N SER A 6 -55.43 28.46 -12.86
CA SER A 6 -54.34 27.60 -13.32
C SER A 6 -53.49 27.21 -12.11
N ARG A 7 -53.62 25.95 -11.67
CA ARG A 7 -52.84 25.38 -10.56
C ARG A 7 -51.41 25.11 -11.04
N LEU A 8 -50.45 25.87 -10.54
CA LEU A 8 -49.03 25.58 -10.70
C LEU A 8 -48.64 24.48 -9.71
N SER A 9 -48.51 23.24 -10.17
CA SER A 9 -47.99 22.13 -9.37
C SER A 9 -46.46 22.22 -9.31
N LEU A 10 -45.92 22.69 -8.17
CA LEU A 10 -44.48 22.68 -7.91
C LEU A 10 -44.08 21.28 -7.42
N LEU A 11 -43.44 20.49 -8.29
CA LEU A 11 -42.82 19.21 -7.92
C LEU A 11 -41.49 19.49 -7.22
N VAL A 12 -41.46 19.44 -5.90
CA VAL A 12 -40.23 19.43 -5.11
C VAL A 12 -39.68 17.99 -5.12
N ALA A 13 -38.63 17.75 -5.90
CA ALA A 13 -37.88 16.50 -5.85
C ALA A 13 -37.00 16.49 -4.58
N LEU A 14 -37.41 15.72 -3.58
CA LEU A 14 -36.57 15.42 -2.42
C LEU A 14 -35.46 14.45 -2.86
N ALA A 15 -34.25 14.96 -3.07
CA ALA A 15 -33.06 14.13 -3.23
C ALA A 15 -32.71 13.52 -1.87
N LEU A 16 -33.10 12.26 -1.66
CA LEU A 16 -32.63 11.46 -0.52
C LEU A 16 -31.17 11.08 -0.78
N SER A 17 -30.24 11.81 -0.15
CA SER A 17 -28.84 11.44 -0.07
C SER A 17 -28.71 10.17 0.77
N VAL A 18 -28.64 9.01 0.13
CA VAL A 18 -28.28 7.75 0.80
C VAL A 18 -26.79 7.84 1.12
N PRO A 19 -26.36 7.77 2.39
CA PRO A 19 -24.95 7.63 2.69
C PRO A 19 -24.50 6.26 2.18
N ALA A 20 -23.52 6.26 1.27
CA ALA A 20 -22.83 5.04 0.87
C ALA A 20 -22.11 4.48 2.11
N GLN A 21 -22.73 3.49 2.76
CA GLN A 21 -22.03 2.67 3.75
C GLN A 21 -21.03 1.81 3.00
N ALA A 22 -19.74 2.00 3.29
CA ALA A 22 -18.70 1.10 2.86
C ALA A 22 -18.99 -0.30 3.43
N HIS A 23 -19.15 -1.28 2.55
CA HIS A 23 -19.29 -2.69 2.90
C HIS A 23 -17.91 -3.25 3.28
N ASP A 24 -17.48 -3.05 4.52
CA ASP A 24 -16.30 -3.71 5.09
C ASP A 24 -16.69 -5.00 5.84
N THR A 25 -17.32 -5.96 5.15
CA THR A 25 -17.65 -7.27 5.76
C THR A 25 -17.33 -8.49 4.91
N ASP A 26 -16.78 -8.33 3.70
CA ASP A 26 -16.34 -9.49 2.93
C ASP A 26 -14.86 -9.73 3.15
N THR A 27 -14.53 -10.84 3.82
CA THR A 27 -13.18 -11.42 3.75
C THR A 27 -12.97 -11.78 2.29
N PRO A 28 -12.13 -11.07 1.53
CA PRO A 28 -12.22 -11.23 0.10
C PRO A 28 -11.58 -12.58 -0.26
N SER A 29 -12.41 -13.46 -0.83
CA SER A 29 -12.15 -14.89 -0.99
C SER A 29 -11.69 -15.26 -2.40
N GLY A 30 -11.33 -14.26 -3.21
CA GLY A 30 -10.78 -14.45 -4.55
C GLY A 30 -9.30 -14.85 -4.57
N PRO A 31 -8.79 -15.38 -5.70
CA PRO A 31 -7.37 -15.62 -5.89
C PRO A 31 -6.61 -14.28 -5.86
N LEU A 32 -5.67 -14.14 -4.92
CA LEU A 32 -4.82 -12.95 -4.70
C LEU A 32 -3.56 -12.92 -5.58
N GLY A 33 -3.41 -13.84 -6.53
CA GLY A 33 -2.15 -14.04 -7.24
C GLY A 33 -1.08 -14.74 -6.39
N LYS A 34 0.18 -14.68 -6.83
CA LYS A 34 1.33 -15.33 -6.19
C LYS A 34 2.42 -14.31 -5.86
N VAL A 35 2.92 -14.37 -4.65
CA VAL A 35 4.06 -13.59 -4.16
C VAL A 35 5.13 -14.56 -3.68
N SER A 36 6.40 -14.24 -3.90
CA SER A 36 7.52 -14.94 -3.26
C SER A 36 8.34 -13.92 -2.50
N PHE A 37 8.28 -13.99 -1.17
CA PHE A 37 8.98 -13.06 -0.29
C PHE A 37 9.74 -13.85 0.77
N PRO A 38 10.98 -14.29 0.51
CA PRO A 38 11.75 -15.07 1.47
C PRO A 38 11.95 -14.30 2.79
N THR A 39 11.70 -14.97 3.91
CA THR A 39 11.88 -14.41 5.27
C THR A 39 12.76 -15.31 6.14
N SER A 40 13.25 -14.74 7.25
CA SER A 40 13.96 -15.42 8.34
C SER A 40 13.03 -15.86 9.48
N CYS A 41 11.73 -15.72 9.27
CA CYS A 41 10.68 -16.17 10.17
C CYS A 41 10.62 -17.70 10.21
N GLU A 42 9.85 -18.28 11.11
CA GLU A 42 9.62 -19.72 11.14
C GLU A 42 9.03 -20.20 9.81
N PRO A 43 9.52 -21.31 9.22
CA PRO A 43 9.02 -21.80 7.93
C PRO A 43 7.50 -22.02 7.89
N LYS A 44 6.89 -22.34 9.03
CA LYS A 44 5.43 -22.56 9.16
C LYS A 44 4.60 -21.32 8.85
N VAL A 45 5.15 -20.10 9.02
CA VAL A 45 4.42 -18.84 8.78
C VAL A 45 4.62 -18.28 7.38
N GLN A 46 5.56 -18.81 6.59
CA GLN A 46 5.90 -18.33 5.26
C GLN A 46 4.68 -18.19 4.33
N PRO A 47 3.76 -19.18 4.21
CA PRO A 47 2.60 -19.04 3.33
C PRO A 47 1.62 -17.94 3.77
N ALA A 48 1.46 -17.76 5.09
CA ALA A 48 0.61 -16.71 5.65
C ALA A 48 1.23 -15.32 5.42
N PHE A 49 2.55 -15.21 5.55
CA PHE A 49 3.28 -13.98 5.26
C PHE A 49 3.16 -13.59 3.79
N GLU A 50 3.41 -14.51 2.85
CA GLU A 50 3.28 -14.24 1.41
C GLU A 50 1.85 -13.85 1.02
N ARG A 51 0.84 -14.48 1.65
CA ARG A 51 -0.56 -14.07 1.47
C ARG A 51 -0.82 -12.66 1.99
N ALA A 52 -0.23 -12.27 3.11
CA ALA A 52 -0.35 -10.90 3.64
C ALA A 52 0.34 -9.88 2.71
N VAL A 53 1.48 -10.21 2.11
CA VAL A 53 2.13 -9.37 1.09
C VAL A 53 1.27 -9.28 -0.18
N ALA A 54 0.63 -10.36 -0.61
CA ALA A 54 -0.32 -10.32 -1.73
C ALA A 54 -1.52 -9.39 -1.45
N MET A 55 -2.03 -9.38 -0.21
CA MET A 55 -3.07 -8.43 0.22
C MET A 55 -2.56 -6.98 0.24
N LEU A 56 -1.33 -6.75 0.69
CA LEU A 56 -0.67 -5.45 0.60
C LEU A 56 -0.57 -4.97 -0.85
N HIS A 57 -0.17 -5.83 -1.77
CA HIS A 57 -0.11 -5.48 -3.18
C HIS A 57 -1.48 -5.19 -3.81
N SER A 58 -2.51 -5.85 -3.31
CA SER A 58 -3.90 -5.72 -3.76
C SER A 58 -4.64 -4.56 -3.07
N PHE A 59 -3.97 -3.81 -2.19
CA PHE A 59 -4.56 -2.74 -1.38
C PHE A 59 -5.74 -3.20 -0.51
N TRP A 60 -5.70 -4.45 -0.02
CA TRP A 60 -6.67 -4.98 0.94
C TRP A 60 -6.22 -4.65 2.37
N PHE A 61 -6.34 -3.38 2.74
CA PHE A 61 -5.69 -2.81 3.93
C PHE A 61 -6.03 -3.54 5.24
N SER A 62 -7.32 -3.62 5.59
CA SER A 62 -7.78 -4.23 6.85
C SER A 62 -7.47 -5.73 6.92
N ALA A 63 -7.68 -6.45 5.83
CA ALA A 63 -7.42 -7.90 5.77
C ALA A 63 -5.91 -8.20 5.81
N GLY A 64 -5.10 -7.42 5.09
CA GLY A 64 -3.65 -7.53 5.13
C GLY A 64 -3.08 -7.24 6.52
N GLU A 65 -3.63 -6.26 7.23
CA GLU A 65 -3.13 -5.89 8.55
C GLU A 65 -3.38 -7.01 9.55
N ALA A 66 -4.61 -7.55 9.53
CA ALA A 66 -4.96 -8.73 10.31
C ALA A 66 -4.04 -9.91 9.99
N ALA A 67 -3.76 -10.16 8.71
CA ALA A 67 -2.89 -11.27 8.30
C ALA A 67 -1.44 -11.13 8.80
N PHE A 68 -0.84 -9.93 8.72
CA PHE A 68 0.50 -9.72 9.29
C PHE A 68 0.51 -9.83 10.83
N ARG A 69 -0.55 -9.37 11.50
CA ARG A 69 -0.69 -9.55 12.95
C ARG A 69 -0.83 -11.02 13.34
N ASP A 70 -1.53 -11.82 12.54
CA ASP A 70 -1.62 -13.27 12.76
C ASP A 70 -0.26 -13.96 12.55
N VAL A 71 0.55 -13.50 11.58
CA VAL A 71 1.94 -13.97 11.42
C VAL A 71 2.77 -13.68 12.68
N LEU A 72 2.72 -12.45 13.21
CA LEU A 72 3.44 -12.09 14.45
C LEU A 72 2.94 -12.89 15.67
N LYS A 73 1.65 -13.21 15.72
CA LYS A 73 1.09 -14.06 16.78
C LYS A 73 1.62 -15.50 16.70
N ALA A 74 1.80 -16.03 15.49
CA ALA A 74 2.29 -17.39 15.25
C ALA A 74 3.82 -17.51 15.36
N ASP A 75 4.55 -16.45 15.02
CA ASP A 75 5.99 -16.28 15.20
C ASP A 75 6.31 -14.86 15.72
N PRO A 76 6.39 -14.68 17.05
CA PRO A 76 6.73 -13.40 17.68
C PRO A 76 8.16 -12.90 17.41
N GLN A 77 8.99 -13.67 16.70
CA GLN A 77 10.33 -13.26 16.27
C GLN A 77 10.38 -12.83 14.79
N CYS A 78 9.23 -12.85 14.09
CA CYS A 78 9.12 -12.45 12.69
C CYS A 78 9.11 -10.91 12.53
N ALA A 79 10.25 -10.26 12.78
CA ALA A 79 10.37 -8.79 12.77
C ALA A 79 9.85 -8.15 11.47
N ILE A 80 10.04 -8.79 10.32
CA ILE A 80 9.61 -8.27 9.02
C ILE A 80 8.09 -8.19 8.86
N ALA A 81 7.29 -8.92 9.66
CA ALA A 81 5.84 -8.77 9.63
C ALA A 81 5.38 -7.39 10.15
N THR A 82 6.18 -6.71 10.98
CA THR A 82 5.84 -5.35 11.42
C THR A 82 6.00 -4.31 10.32
N TRP A 83 6.91 -4.54 9.36
CA TRP A 83 7.03 -3.74 8.13
C TRP A 83 5.74 -3.81 7.31
N GLY A 84 5.13 -4.99 7.19
CA GLY A 84 3.87 -5.18 6.48
C GLY A 84 2.73 -4.36 7.09
N ILE A 85 2.61 -4.40 8.43
CA ILE A 85 1.63 -3.59 9.19
C ILE A 85 1.84 -2.10 8.93
N ALA A 86 3.07 -1.60 9.10
CA ALA A 86 3.40 -0.20 8.85
C ALA A 86 3.15 0.20 7.38
N SER A 87 3.36 -0.72 6.44
CA SER A 87 3.16 -0.45 5.02
C SER A 87 1.70 -0.28 4.63
N LEU A 88 0.80 -1.11 5.19
CA LEU A 88 -0.64 -1.02 4.95
C LEU A 88 -1.23 0.28 5.49
N LEU A 89 -0.69 0.79 6.61
CA LEU A 89 -1.15 2.01 7.24
C LEU A 89 -0.79 3.28 6.45
N MET A 90 0.03 3.19 5.40
CA MET A 90 0.30 4.29 4.47
C MET A 90 -0.87 4.60 3.52
N SER A 91 -1.93 3.76 3.50
CA SER A 91 -3.02 3.81 2.52
C SER A 91 -2.54 3.60 1.08
N ASN A 92 -3.39 3.89 0.09
CA ASN A 92 -3.06 3.76 -1.33
C ASN A 92 -1.98 4.78 -1.77
N PRO A 93 -0.76 4.33 -2.14
CA PRO A 93 0.32 5.21 -2.58
C PRO A 93 0.01 6.03 -3.83
N LEU A 94 -0.89 5.53 -4.69
CA LEU A 94 -1.21 6.11 -5.99
C LEU A 94 -2.32 7.14 -5.91
N ALA A 95 -3.10 7.13 -4.83
CA ALA A 95 -4.23 8.03 -4.66
C ALA A 95 -3.85 9.30 -3.84
N GLY A 96 -2.74 9.26 -3.11
CA GLY A 96 -2.09 10.44 -2.54
C GLY A 96 -2.66 10.97 -1.21
N GLN A 97 -3.58 10.25 -0.56
CA GLN A 97 -4.14 10.67 0.74
C GLN A 97 -3.11 10.54 1.87
N GLY A 98 -2.35 9.44 1.83
CA GLY A 98 -1.41 9.06 2.88
C GLY A 98 -2.05 8.49 4.15
N ALA A 99 -1.23 8.28 5.17
CA ALA A 99 -1.67 7.79 6.47
C ALA A 99 -2.49 8.84 7.24
N SER A 100 -3.39 8.38 8.11
CA SER A 100 -4.02 9.22 9.14
C SER A 100 -3.06 9.40 10.34
N PRO A 101 -3.24 10.44 11.20
CA PRO A 101 -2.43 10.58 12.41
C PRO A 101 -2.46 9.36 13.34
N LYS A 102 -3.64 8.74 13.51
CA LYS A 102 -3.79 7.50 14.28
C LYS A 102 -3.07 6.32 13.61
N GLY A 103 -3.18 6.20 12.29
CA GLY A 103 -2.46 5.18 11.52
C GLY A 103 -0.95 5.36 11.61
N ALA A 104 -0.46 6.60 11.62
CA ALA A 104 0.96 6.90 11.80
C ALA A 104 1.47 6.52 13.20
N GLU A 105 0.70 6.76 14.26
CA GLU A 105 1.02 6.30 15.62
C GLU A 105 1.12 4.77 15.67
N GLN A 106 0.15 4.06 15.08
CA GLN A 106 0.14 2.61 15.02
C GLN A 106 1.30 2.04 14.19
N ALA A 107 1.63 2.68 13.08
CA ALA A 107 2.75 2.29 12.23
C ALA A 107 4.08 2.51 12.94
N GLN A 108 4.25 3.64 13.64
CA GLN A 108 5.43 3.92 14.44
C GLN A 108 5.62 2.86 15.53
N ALA A 109 4.55 2.48 16.22
CA ALA A 109 4.60 1.38 17.20
C ALA A 109 5.03 0.04 16.58
N ALA A 110 4.53 -0.29 15.38
CA ALA A 110 4.95 -1.51 14.66
C ALA A 110 6.43 -1.45 14.22
N ILE A 111 6.90 -0.29 13.75
CA ILE A 111 8.31 -0.08 13.38
C ILE A 111 9.21 -0.27 14.60
N ASP A 112 8.86 0.34 15.73
CA ASP A 112 9.63 0.24 16.97
C ASP A 112 9.62 -1.18 17.54
N GLU A 113 8.49 -1.90 17.43
CA GLU A 113 8.42 -3.31 17.76
C GLU A 113 9.37 -4.15 16.87
N GLY A 114 9.36 -3.93 15.55
CA GLY A 114 10.25 -4.64 14.62
C GLY A 114 11.72 -4.40 14.93
N ARG A 115 12.09 -3.16 15.27
CA ARG A 115 13.44 -2.79 15.73
C ARG A 115 13.81 -3.48 17.03
N ARG A 116 12.87 -3.58 17.99
CA ARG A 116 13.06 -4.24 19.27
C ARG A 116 13.20 -5.77 19.14
N ILE A 117 12.39 -6.41 18.28
CA ILE A 117 12.52 -7.84 17.96
C ILE A 117 13.89 -8.09 17.33
N GLY A 118 14.29 -7.21 16.39
CA GLY A 118 15.56 -7.28 15.70
C GLY A 118 15.52 -8.26 14.54
N ALA A 119 15.37 -7.75 13.32
CA ALA A 119 15.40 -8.57 12.11
C ALA A 119 16.70 -9.40 12.03
N LYS A 120 16.59 -10.66 11.60
CA LYS A 120 17.76 -11.58 11.56
C LYS A 120 18.63 -11.37 10.32
N THR A 121 18.12 -10.64 9.32
CA THR A 121 18.86 -10.34 8.09
C THR A 121 18.94 -8.83 7.85
N GLU A 122 19.98 -8.40 7.14
CA GLU A 122 20.10 -7.01 6.70
C GLU A 122 19.00 -6.60 5.73
N ARG A 123 18.52 -7.53 4.88
CA ARG A 123 17.42 -7.31 3.95
C ARG A 123 16.17 -6.88 4.71
N GLU A 124 15.74 -7.69 5.66
CA GLU A 124 14.53 -7.41 6.44
C GLU A 124 14.66 -6.12 7.27
N ARG A 125 15.84 -5.86 7.85
CA ARG A 125 16.11 -4.59 8.54
C ARG A 125 15.95 -3.40 7.58
N ALA A 126 16.46 -3.52 6.37
CA ALA A 126 16.37 -2.47 5.36
C ALA A 126 14.92 -2.20 4.91
N TYR A 127 14.05 -3.22 4.84
CA TYR A 127 12.61 -2.99 4.60
C TYR A 127 11.96 -2.21 5.75
N ILE A 128 12.22 -2.58 7.01
CA ILE A 128 11.70 -1.87 8.19
C ILE A 128 12.17 -0.41 8.19
N ASP A 129 13.44 -0.15 7.87
CA ASP A 129 13.96 1.21 7.79
C ASP A 129 13.40 1.99 6.59
N ALA A 130 13.18 1.32 5.45
CA ALA A 130 12.61 1.95 4.26
C ALA A 130 11.16 2.41 4.49
N VAL A 131 10.31 1.61 5.15
CA VAL A 131 8.96 2.04 5.52
C VAL A 131 8.98 3.14 6.57
N ALA A 132 9.93 3.10 7.52
CA ALA A 132 10.06 4.13 8.55
C ALA A 132 10.35 5.53 7.96
N ALA A 133 11.01 5.62 6.81
CA ALA A 133 11.28 6.88 6.14
C ALA A 133 10.00 7.68 5.78
N TYR A 134 8.88 6.99 5.55
CA TYR A 134 7.58 7.65 5.31
C TYR A 134 7.03 8.32 6.57
N TYR A 135 7.23 7.71 7.74
CA TYR A 135 6.67 8.17 9.02
C TYR A 135 7.58 9.15 9.78
N GLN A 136 8.79 9.40 9.28
CA GLN A 136 9.70 10.36 9.88
C GLN A 136 9.09 11.78 9.88
N ASP A 137 9.12 12.43 11.04
CA ASP A 137 8.60 13.79 11.26
C ASP A 137 7.13 13.95 10.82
N PHE A 138 6.32 12.89 10.95
CA PHE A 138 4.98 12.79 10.36
C PHE A 138 4.07 13.99 10.65
N ALA A 139 4.10 14.51 11.89
CA ALA A 139 3.23 15.60 12.33
C ALA A 139 3.52 16.95 11.64
N THR A 140 4.75 17.15 11.13
CA THR A 140 5.19 18.41 10.56
C THR A 140 5.56 18.30 9.08
N ARG A 141 5.79 17.08 8.59
CA ARG A 141 6.20 16.83 7.21
C ARG A 141 5.00 16.67 6.28
N PRO A 142 4.84 17.49 5.22
CA PRO A 142 3.74 17.36 4.27
C PRO A 142 3.71 16.01 3.55
N GLU A 143 2.52 15.56 3.15
CA GLU A 143 2.34 14.25 2.49
C GLU A 143 3.23 14.05 1.27
N LYS A 144 3.35 15.07 0.41
CA LYS A 144 4.22 15.03 -0.78
C LYS A 144 5.67 14.72 -0.41
N GLU A 145 6.17 15.30 0.68
CA GLU A 145 7.54 15.07 1.14
C GLU A 145 7.71 13.68 1.77
N ARG A 146 6.69 13.17 2.45
CA ARG A 146 6.68 11.78 2.97
C ARG A 146 6.72 10.77 1.83
N GLN A 147 5.94 10.98 0.77
CA GLN A 147 5.97 10.13 -0.41
C GLN A 147 7.32 10.17 -1.12
N ALA A 148 7.92 11.36 -1.28
CA ALA A 148 9.26 11.50 -1.83
C ALA A 148 10.32 10.78 -0.97
N ALA A 149 10.23 10.88 0.35
CA ALA A 149 11.13 10.18 1.28
C ALA A 149 11.00 8.66 1.16
N ARG A 150 9.76 8.14 1.12
CA ARG A 150 9.46 6.73 0.88
C ARG A 150 10.00 6.25 -0.47
N ALA A 151 9.72 6.95 -1.55
CA ALA A 151 10.19 6.61 -2.89
C ALA A 151 11.71 6.50 -2.93
N LYS A 152 12.41 7.49 -2.36
CA LYS A 152 13.87 7.49 -2.24
C LYS A 152 14.39 6.32 -1.40
N ALA A 153 13.74 6.01 -0.28
CA ALA A 153 14.16 4.91 0.59
C ALA A 153 14.01 3.54 -0.10
N TYR A 154 12.93 3.31 -0.83
CA TYR A 154 12.74 2.07 -1.58
C TYR A 154 13.57 2.00 -2.86
N GLU A 155 13.89 3.12 -3.51
CA GLU A 155 14.90 3.16 -4.56
C GLU A 155 16.28 2.75 -4.03
N ALA A 156 16.70 3.26 -2.88
CA ALA A 156 17.94 2.83 -2.24
C ALA A 156 17.92 1.34 -1.84
N LEU A 157 16.77 0.84 -1.36
CA LEU A 157 16.57 -0.58 -1.06
C LEU A 157 16.74 -1.44 -2.32
N ALA A 158 16.07 -1.08 -3.40
CA ALA A 158 16.14 -1.78 -4.69
C ALA A 158 17.56 -1.75 -5.30
N GLN A 159 18.29 -0.64 -5.13
CA GLN A 159 19.69 -0.55 -5.55
C GLN A 159 20.62 -1.45 -4.72
N ARG A 160 20.36 -1.59 -3.41
CA ARG A 160 21.14 -2.47 -2.53
C ARG A 160 20.86 -3.95 -2.80
N TYR A 161 19.64 -4.28 -3.21
CA TYR A 161 19.20 -5.65 -3.48
C TYR A 161 18.65 -5.78 -4.92
N PRO A 162 19.52 -5.73 -5.95
CA PRO A 162 19.08 -5.76 -7.35
C PRO A 162 18.36 -7.06 -7.74
N ASP A 163 18.68 -8.17 -7.07
CA ASP A 163 18.06 -9.49 -7.30
C ASP A 163 16.79 -9.71 -6.47
N ASP A 164 16.39 -8.75 -5.63
CA ASP A 164 15.17 -8.81 -4.83
C ASP A 164 14.00 -8.20 -5.62
N ASP A 165 13.22 -9.06 -6.27
CA ASP A 165 12.11 -8.64 -7.12
C ASP A 165 11.07 -7.81 -6.37
N GLU A 166 10.77 -8.16 -5.12
CA GLU A 166 9.83 -7.41 -4.27
C GLU A 166 10.35 -5.99 -4.03
N ALA A 167 11.66 -5.81 -3.81
CA ALA A 167 12.26 -4.49 -3.64
C ALA A 167 12.12 -3.67 -4.91
N GLN A 168 12.33 -4.28 -6.09
CA GLN A 168 12.12 -3.61 -7.38
C GLN A 168 10.64 -3.21 -7.57
N ILE A 169 9.71 -4.11 -7.26
CA ILE A 169 8.27 -3.88 -7.42
C ILE A 169 7.78 -2.76 -6.49
N PHE A 170 8.17 -2.78 -5.21
CA PHE A 170 7.83 -1.70 -4.27
C PHE A 170 8.51 -0.37 -4.66
N SER A 171 9.76 -0.40 -5.13
CA SER A 171 10.43 0.80 -5.63
C SER A 171 9.67 1.42 -6.81
N ALA A 172 9.20 0.60 -7.75
CA ALA A 172 8.39 1.07 -8.87
C ALA A 172 7.05 1.66 -8.39
N LEU A 173 6.32 0.98 -7.51
CA LEU A 173 5.08 1.48 -6.90
C LEU A 173 5.26 2.87 -6.27
N TYR A 174 6.26 3.01 -5.41
CA TYR A 174 6.45 4.26 -4.68
C TYR A 174 7.05 5.35 -5.57
N THR A 175 7.78 5.00 -6.62
CA THR A 175 8.16 5.94 -7.69
C THR A 175 6.90 6.47 -8.39
N ALA A 176 6.02 5.57 -8.86
CA ALA A 176 4.77 5.96 -9.51
C ALA A 176 3.91 6.86 -8.62
N GLY A 177 3.84 6.57 -7.32
CA GLY A 177 3.13 7.41 -6.34
C GLY A 177 3.63 8.86 -6.25
N THR A 178 4.83 9.19 -6.74
CA THR A 178 5.32 10.59 -6.75
C THR A 178 4.87 11.39 -7.97
N GLN A 179 4.23 10.75 -8.96
CA GLN A 179 3.69 11.41 -10.13
C GLN A 179 2.61 12.44 -9.73
N THR A 180 2.66 13.62 -10.35
CA THR A 180 1.64 14.65 -10.15
C THR A 180 0.96 14.98 -11.47
N GLN A 181 -0.29 15.42 -11.42
CA GLN A 181 -1.01 15.87 -12.63
C GLN A 181 -0.33 17.08 -13.29
N ALA A 182 0.43 17.88 -12.54
CA ALA A 182 1.17 19.03 -13.07
C ALA A 182 2.38 18.62 -13.91
N ASP A 183 2.96 17.44 -13.66
CA ASP A 183 4.11 16.94 -14.41
C ASP A 183 3.66 16.16 -15.65
N GLN A 184 3.56 16.87 -16.77
CA GLN A 184 3.16 16.33 -18.06
C GLN A 184 4.29 15.57 -18.80
N THR A 185 5.47 15.40 -18.18
CA THR A 185 6.51 14.52 -18.73
C THR A 185 6.26 13.06 -18.38
N TYR A 186 5.40 12.79 -17.39
CA TYR A 186 5.07 11.46 -16.88
C TYR A 186 6.31 10.66 -16.45
N ALA A 187 7.40 11.33 -16.08
CA ALA A 187 8.70 10.70 -15.88
C ALA A 187 8.67 9.64 -14.76
N ALA A 188 7.92 9.88 -13.68
CA ALA A 188 7.81 8.94 -12.57
C ALA A 188 7.05 7.68 -12.98
N TYR A 189 5.93 7.84 -13.71
CA TYR A 189 5.18 6.73 -14.28
C TYR A 189 5.99 5.93 -15.30
N LEU A 190 6.66 6.58 -16.26
CA LEU A 190 7.49 5.90 -17.26
C LEU A 190 8.65 5.13 -16.61
N LYS A 191 9.27 5.68 -15.57
CA LYS A 191 10.31 4.99 -14.78
C LYS A 191 9.75 3.76 -14.08
N ALA A 192 8.58 3.86 -13.45
CA ALA A 192 7.92 2.73 -12.79
C ALA A 192 7.51 1.65 -13.79
N ALA A 193 6.89 2.04 -14.90
CA ALA A 193 6.46 1.15 -15.97
C ALA A 193 7.61 0.32 -16.53
N ALA A 194 8.79 0.94 -16.79
CA ALA A 194 9.96 0.22 -17.29
C ALA A 194 10.41 -0.94 -16.36
N VAL A 195 10.35 -0.74 -15.05
CA VAL A 195 10.65 -1.79 -14.05
C VAL A 195 9.54 -2.85 -14.04
N LEU A 196 8.29 -2.40 -14.05
CA LEU A 196 7.11 -3.26 -13.93
C LEU A 196 6.88 -4.12 -15.18
N GLU A 197 7.20 -3.64 -16.39
CA GLU A 197 7.17 -4.44 -17.63
C GLU A 197 8.15 -5.61 -17.58
N ALA A 198 9.35 -5.39 -17.05
CA ALA A 198 10.34 -6.44 -16.86
C ALA A 198 9.86 -7.47 -15.81
N GLN A 199 9.31 -6.97 -14.69
CA GLN A 199 8.74 -7.84 -13.66
C GLN A 199 7.52 -8.62 -14.14
N PHE A 200 6.68 -8.05 -15.00
CA PHE A 200 5.48 -8.71 -15.52
C PHE A 200 5.81 -9.92 -16.39
N LYS A 201 6.89 -9.82 -17.18
CA LYS A 201 7.40 -10.96 -17.97
C LYS A 201 7.84 -12.12 -17.07
N LYS A 202 8.39 -11.82 -15.89
CA LYS A 202 8.89 -12.83 -14.94
C LYS A 202 7.79 -13.38 -14.02
N TYR A 203 6.86 -12.54 -13.61
CA TYR A 203 5.81 -12.85 -12.64
C TYR A 203 4.42 -12.39 -13.10
N PRO A 204 3.83 -13.03 -14.13
CA PRO A 204 2.52 -12.62 -14.67
C PRO A 204 1.37 -12.79 -13.67
N ASP A 205 1.50 -13.68 -12.68
CA ASP A 205 0.52 -13.93 -11.62
C ASP A 205 0.71 -13.04 -10.37
N HIS A 206 1.68 -12.12 -10.38
CA HIS A 206 1.96 -11.28 -9.20
C HIS A 206 0.94 -10.14 -9.07
N PRO A 207 0.21 -10.04 -7.93
CA PRO A 207 -0.90 -9.10 -7.80
C PRO A 207 -0.49 -7.64 -7.95
N GLY A 208 0.69 -7.28 -7.46
CA GLY A 208 1.18 -5.91 -7.53
C GLY A 208 1.65 -5.52 -8.93
N VAL A 209 2.19 -6.45 -9.71
CA VAL A 209 2.93 -6.08 -10.94
C VAL A 209 1.95 -5.57 -12.00
N ALA A 210 0.92 -6.35 -12.31
CA ALA A 210 -0.10 -5.93 -13.28
C ALA A 210 -0.87 -4.70 -12.80
N HIS A 211 -1.23 -4.66 -11.51
CA HIS A 211 -1.94 -3.56 -10.90
C HIS A 211 -1.18 -2.23 -11.02
N TYR A 212 0.10 -2.21 -10.66
CA TYR A 212 0.91 -0.98 -10.70
C TYR A 212 1.26 -0.58 -12.12
N LEU A 213 1.41 -1.55 -13.02
CA LEU A 213 1.69 -1.28 -14.43
C LEU A 213 0.51 -0.56 -15.08
N ILE A 214 -0.72 -1.01 -14.82
CA ILE A 214 -1.94 -0.33 -15.31
C ILE A 214 -1.96 1.13 -14.83
N HIS A 215 -1.78 1.36 -13.53
CA HIS A 215 -1.77 2.72 -12.98
C HIS A 215 -0.59 3.59 -13.42
N SER A 216 0.50 2.97 -13.91
CA SER A 216 1.62 3.71 -14.51
C SER A 216 1.31 4.17 -15.94
N TYR A 217 0.15 3.83 -16.50
CA TYR A 217 -0.34 4.27 -17.81
C TYR A 217 -1.68 5.02 -17.74
N ASP A 218 -2.11 5.44 -16.54
CA ASP A 218 -3.30 6.29 -16.33
C ASP A 218 -3.11 7.74 -16.85
#